data_AF-A0A9P7PA71-F1
#
_entry.id   AF-A0A9P7PA71-F1
#
_cell.length_a   1.000
_cell.length_b   1.000
_cell.length_c   1.000
_cell.angle_alpha   90.00
_cell.angle_beta   90.00
_cell.angle_gamma   90.00
#
_symmetry.space_group_name_H-M   'P 1'
#
loop_
_entity.id
_entity.type
_entity.pdbx_description
1 polymer ?
#
loop_
_entity_poly.entity_id
_entity_poly.type
_entity_poly.pdbx_seq_one_letter_code
_entity_poly.pdbx_strand_id
1 'polypeptide(L)'
;MSKSSPELQLCENSRIWFGSMFKSIEKEVNDVSTRVCDEFMKLCVKSEVRLEAKSQEADALKLELLSLKKKLQQEIENSKLREVILGNTVKHKISDEEIKQRFVDLRQQMQAIANNPKIDKSRSFDCCVADNAFEFNFKQQYNLFSPADRVFLIRGGIYEIVRYFILNRNIFGLAGSFSPLRCNPETELDRALGDFEDHLRAKKGAVCTETLNPAPRDISEARDEIWHLLRPLLKPGQETSDFMAEICQFCANAFTLRLLSRQSEDQYEIETPEPGGEHDPSKGSVEVCGVRGGGDITNIISFSICGALLKYTKNENNEASCVLEPAHVVVRAK
;
A
#
# COMPACT_ATOMS: atom_id res chain seq x y z
N MET A 1 5.76 108.60 70.93
CA MET A 1 5.44 107.31 71.58
C MET A 1 3.95 107.07 71.45
N SER A 2 3.54 106.35 70.39
CA SER A 2 2.14 105.98 70.14
C SER A 2 1.86 104.67 70.88
N LYS A 3 0.95 104.70 71.86
CA LYS A 3 0.46 103.52 72.57
C LYS A 3 -0.54 102.80 71.67
N SER A 4 -0.17 101.61 71.18
CA SER A 4 -1.03 100.75 70.39
C SER A 4 -2.28 100.33 71.18
N SER A 5 -3.44 100.40 70.52
CA SER A 5 -4.75 100.10 71.09
C SER A 5 -4.90 98.61 71.45
N PRO A 6 -5.45 98.25 72.63
CA PRO A 6 -5.68 96.86 73.06
C PRO A 6 -6.52 96.02 72.09
N GLU A 7 -7.34 96.65 71.26
CA GLU A 7 -8.19 96.00 70.26
C GLU A 7 -7.39 95.42 69.08
N LEU A 8 -6.20 95.97 68.79
CA LEU A 8 -5.32 95.44 67.74
C LEU A 8 -4.61 94.14 68.18
N GLN A 9 -4.30 93.99 69.48
CA GLN A 9 -3.68 92.78 70.03
C GLN A 9 -4.63 91.57 70.06
N LEU A 10 -5.92 91.79 70.32
CA LEU A 10 -6.95 90.73 70.25
C LEU A 10 -7.17 90.21 68.83
N CYS A 11 -7.08 91.10 67.83
CA CYS A 11 -7.20 90.75 66.42
C CYS A 11 -5.96 89.97 65.93
N GLU A 12 -4.77 90.32 66.39
CA GLU A 12 -3.52 89.61 66.05
C GLU A 12 -3.47 88.21 66.67
N ASN A 13 -3.86 88.06 67.94
CA ASN A 13 -3.93 86.75 68.60
C ASN A 13 -4.97 85.83 67.94
N SER A 14 -6.10 86.38 67.49
CA SER A 14 -7.10 85.62 66.75
C SER A 14 -6.55 85.14 65.40
N ARG A 15 -5.83 86.00 64.66
CA ARG A 15 -5.18 85.61 63.40
C ARG A 15 -4.11 84.53 63.59
N ILE A 16 -3.32 84.61 64.66
CA ILE A 16 -2.30 83.60 64.98
C ILE A 16 -2.98 82.26 65.34
N TRP A 17 -4.06 82.28 66.11
CA TRP A 17 -4.80 81.08 66.48
C TRP A 17 -5.49 80.43 65.25
N PHE A 18 -6.18 81.21 64.41
CA PHE A 18 -6.76 80.71 63.17
C PHE A 18 -5.68 80.19 62.21
N GLY A 19 -4.56 80.88 62.07
CA GLY A 19 -3.43 80.43 61.24
C GLY A 19 -2.84 79.10 61.73
N SER A 20 -2.75 78.90 63.05
CA SER A 20 -2.32 77.62 63.65
C SER A 20 -3.35 76.50 63.39
N MET A 21 -4.64 76.79 63.55
CA MET A 21 -5.72 75.83 63.30
C MET A 21 -5.77 75.41 61.83
N PHE A 22 -5.69 76.36 60.88
CA PHE A 22 -5.64 76.06 59.45
C PHE A 22 -4.43 75.21 59.08
N LYS A 23 -3.24 75.52 59.61
CA LYS A 23 -2.04 74.68 59.41
C LYS A 23 -2.21 73.27 59.97
N SER A 24 -2.91 73.10 61.09
CA SER A 24 -3.21 71.78 61.66
C SER A 24 -4.17 70.98 60.78
N ILE A 25 -5.24 71.61 60.30
CA ILE A 25 -6.22 70.99 59.39
C ILE A 25 -5.56 70.64 58.05
N GLU A 26 -4.78 71.55 57.48
CA GLU A 26 -4.04 71.30 56.23
C GLU A 26 -3.07 70.13 56.38
N LYS A 27 -2.37 70.04 57.52
CA LYS A 27 -1.51 68.90 57.83
C LYS A 27 -2.31 67.60 57.91
N GLU A 28 -3.43 67.57 58.63
CA GLU A 28 -4.28 66.37 58.74
C GLU A 28 -4.88 65.95 57.40
N VAL A 29 -5.34 66.90 56.58
CA VAL A 29 -5.87 66.61 55.23
C VAL A 29 -4.78 66.05 54.33
N ASN A 30 -3.56 66.61 54.37
CA ASN A 30 -2.43 66.08 53.62
C ASN A 30 -2.02 64.68 54.12
N ASP A 31 -2.06 64.44 55.43
CA ASP A 31 -1.73 63.13 56.03
C ASP A 31 -2.76 62.06 55.62
N VAL A 32 -4.06 62.40 55.66
CA VAL A 32 -5.15 61.53 55.20
C VAL A 32 -5.04 61.27 53.70
N SER A 33 -4.82 62.31 52.89
CA SER A 33 -4.64 62.16 51.44
C SER A 33 -3.46 61.25 51.12
N THR A 34 -2.35 61.39 51.84
CA THR A 34 -1.15 60.54 51.65
C THR A 34 -1.46 59.09 52.00
N ARG A 35 -2.13 58.82 53.14
CA ARG A 35 -2.51 57.46 53.54
C ARG A 35 -3.47 56.79 52.55
N VAL A 36 -4.45 57.54 52.05
CA VAL A 36 -5.42 57.03 51.06
C VAL A 36 -4.71 56.70 49.75
N CYS A 37 -3.82 57.57 49.27
CA CYS A 37 -3.00 57.30 48.09
C CYS A 37 -2.10 56.06 48.30
N ASP A 38 -1.45 55.93 49.45
CA ASP A 38 -0.58 54.79 49.75
C ASP A 38 -1.35 53.47 49.83
N GLU A 39 -2.52 53.45 50.47
CA GLU A 39 -3.39 52.27 50.51
C GLU A 39 -3.89 51.89 49.11
N PHE A 40 -4.31 52.88 48.33
CA PHE A 40 -4.76 52.66 46.96
C PHE A 40 -3.63 52.09 46.08
N MET A 41 -2.43 52.66 46.16
CA MET A 41 -1.27 52.15 45.40
C MET A 41 -0.89 50.73 45.83
N LYS A 42 -0.95 50.40 47.12
CA LYS A 42 -0.75 49.03 47.60
C LYS A 42 -1.78 48.06 47.02
N LEU A 43 -3.05 48.47 46.94
CA LEU A 43 -4.11 47.67 46.32
C LEU A 43 -3.89 47.49 44.82
N CYS A 44 -3.47 48.53 44.10
CA CYS A 44 -3.14 48.44 42.68
C CYS A 44 -2.01 47.44 42.43
N VAL A 45 -0.90 47.57 43.15
CA VAL A 45 0.25 46.63 43.03
C VAL A 45 -0.20 45.20 43.34
N LYS A 46 -0.98 45.00 44.40
CA LYS A 46 -1.50 43.67 44.76
C LYS A 46 -2.42 43.10 43.68
N SER A 47 -3.25 43.94 43.05
CA SER A 47 -4.15 43.52 41.98
C SER A 47 -3.40 43.17 40.70
N GLU A 48 -2.35 43.92 40.37
CA GLU A 48 -1.49 43.70 39.20
C GLU A 48 -0.72 42.39 39.33
N VAL A 49 -0.10 42.13 40.49
CA VAL A 49 0.55 40.84 40.77
C VAL A 49 -0.42 39.67 40.64
N ARG A 50 -1.67 39.83 41.09
CA ARG A 50 -2.70 38.78 40.96
C ARG A 50 -3.13 38.58 39.50
N LEU A 51 -3.16 39.64 38.71
CA LEU A 51 -3.52 39.60 37.30
C LEU A 51 -2.41 38.92 36.49
N GLU A 52 -1.15 39.25 36.76
CA GLU A 52 0.03 38.63 36.16
C GLU A 52 0.07 37.12 36.44
N ALA A 53 -0.14 36.73 37.71
CA ALA A 53 -0.18 35.31 38.10
C ALA A 53 -1.31 34.54 37.38
N LYS A 54 -2.49 35.15 37.25
CA LYS A 54 -3.61 34.55 36.51
C LYS A 54 -3.35 34.49 35.00
N SER A 55 -2.65 35.48 34.44
CA SER A 55 -2.27 35.47 33.03
C SER A 55 -1.31 34.32 32.74
N GLN A 56 -0.31 34.11 33.59
CA GLN A 56 0.64 33.00 33.48
C GLN A 56 -0.05 31.63 33.62
N GLU A 57 -0.99 31.50 34.55
CA GLU A 57 -1.80 30.29 34.71
C GLU A 57 -2.65 30.01 33.46
N ALA A 58 -3.29 31.05 32.89
CA ALA A 58 -4.08 30.92 31.68
C ALA A 58 -3.24 30.48 30.47
N ASP A 59 -2.01 30.99 30.34
CA ASP A 59 -1.12 30.60 29.25
C ASP A 59 -0.54 29.19 29.42
N ALA A 60 -0.27 28.75 30.66
CA ALA A 60 0.08 27.37 30.96
C ALA A 60 -1.05 26.40 30.57
N LEU A 61 -2.30 26.72 30.93
CA LEU A 61 -3.47 25.92 30.58
C LEU A 61 -3.71 25.84 29.06
N LYS A 62 -3.46 26.92 28.32
CA LYS A 62 -3.54 26.91 26.84
C LYS A 62 -2.52 25.95 26.23
N LEU A 63 -1.29 25.92 26.75
CA LEU A 63 -0.25 25.01 26.28
C LEU A 63 -0.61 23.54 26.55
N GLU A 64 -1.16 23.24 27.73
CA GLU A 64 -1.64 21.90 28.06
C GLU A 64 -2.78 21.46 27.13
N LEU A 65 -3.76 22.34 26.87
CA LEU A 65 -4.85 22.06 25.94
C LEU A 65 -4.36 21.76 24.52
N LEU A 66 -3.37 22.50 24.01
CA LEU A 66 -2.77 22.23 22.69
C LEU A 66 -2.07 20.86 22.65
N SER A 67 -1.36 20.51 23.72
CA SER A 67 -0.71 19.20 23.85
C SER A 67 -1.72 18.05 23.88
N LEU A 68 -2.80 18.19 24.68
CA LEU A 68 -3.88 17.21 24.75
C LEU A 68 -4.60 17.07 23.41
N LYS A 69 -4.89 18.18 22.71
CA LYS A 69 -5.53 18.15 21.39
C LYS A 69 -4.67 17.38 20.38
N LYS A 70 -3.34 17.57 20.40
CA LYS A 70 -2.42 16.83 19.54
C LYS A 70 -2.41 15.33 19.85
N LYS A 71 -2.40 14.96 21.14
CA LYS A 71 -2.47 13.55 21.57
C LYS A 71 -3.78 12.89 21.15
N LEU A 72 -4.91 13.57 21.35
CA LEU A 72 -6.22 13.07 20.95
C LEU A 72 -6.33 12.90 19.43
N GLN A 73 -5.81 13.85 18.65
CA GLN A 73 -5.77 13.73 17.19
C GLN A 73 -4.96 12.50 16.75
N GLN A 74 -3.79 12.29 17.36
CA GLN A 74 -2.95 11.13 17.09
C GLN A 74 -3.64 9.81 17.51
N GLU A 75 -4.37 9.80 18.62
CA GLU A 75 -5.15 8.65 19.06
C GLU A 75 -6.32 8.34 18.12
N ILE A 76 -7.02 9.37 17.62
CA ILE A 76 -8.07 9.23 16.61
C ILE A 76 -7.48 8.64 15.32
N GLU A 77 -6.34 9.14 14.83
CA GLU A 77 -5.66 8.60 13.64
C GLU A 77 -5.23 7.15 13.85
N ASN A 78 -4.66 6.82 15.01
CA ASN A 78 -4.32 5.45 15.37
C ASN A 78 -5.55 4.54 15.48
N SER A 79 -6.66 5.05 16.03
CA SER A 79 -7.92 4.30 16.15
C SER A 79 -8.54 4.03 14.79
N LYS A 80 -8.51 5.00 13.86
CA LYS A 80 -8.94 4.83 12.48
C LYS A 80 -8.06 3.82 11.75
N LEU A 81 -6.74 3.86 11.95
CA LEU A 81 -5.85 2.85 11.38
C LEU A 81 -6.20 1.45 11.91
N ARG A 82 -6.46 1.32 13.22
CA ARG A 82 -6.90 0.05 13.82
C ARG A 82 -8.27 -0.39 13.31
N GLU A 83 -9.21 0.52 13.15
CA GLU A 83 -10.54 0.24 12.61
C GLU A 83 -10.47 -0.16 11.14
N VAL A 84 -9.57 0.43 10.35
CA VAL A 84 -9.27 -0.01 8.98
C VAL A 84 -8.66 -1.42 9.01
N ILE A 85 -7.73 -1.70 9.94
CA ILE A 85 -7.11 -3.03 10.08
C ILE A 85 -8.12 -4.11 10.56
N LEU A 86 -9.07 -3.75 11.43
CA LEU A 86 -9.94 -4.71 12.14
C LEU A 86 -11.39 -4.74 11.62
N GLY A 87 -11.92 -3.61 11.16
CA GLY A 87 -13.34 -3.35 10.92
C GLY A 87 -13.87 -3.81 9.56
N ASN A 88 -13.01 -4.06 8.58
CA ASN A 88 -13.42 -4.54 7.26
C ASN A 88 -13.33 -6.07 7.13
N THR A 89 -13.63 -6.80 8.19
CA THR A 89 -13.89 -8.25 8.12
C THR A 89 -15.27 -8.55 7.51
N VAL A 90 -15.66 -7.84 6.45
CA VAL A 90 -16.77 -8.31 5.61
C VAL A 90 -16.19 -9.44 4.77
N LYS A 91 -16.18 -10.63 5.35
CA LYS A 91 -15.76 -11.87 4.73
C LYS A 91 -16.64 -12.13 3.50
N HIS A 92 -16.31 -11.53 2.36
CA HIS A 92 -16.80 -12.04 1.09
C HIS A 92 -16.20 -13.43 0.95
N LYS A 93 -17.03 -14.44 1.20
CA LYS A 93 -16.63 -15.83 1.08
C LYS A 93 -16.45 -16.14 -0.40
N ILE A 94 -15.28 -15.83 -0.93
CA ILE A 94 -14.84 -16.22 -2.27
C ILE A 94 -14.83 -17.75 -2.29
N SER A 95 -15.57 -18.35 -3.22
CA SER A 95 -15.68 -19.81 -3.32
C SER A 95 -14.53 -20.39 -4.14
N ASP A 96 -14.14 -21.62 -3.83
CA ASP A 96 -13.15 -22.38 -4.60
C ASP A 96 -13.51 -22.43 -6.08
N GLU A 97 -14.80 -22.59 -6.41
CA GLU A 97 -15.29 -22.63 -7.80
C GLU A 97 -15.14 -21.30 -8.52
N GLU A 98 -15.24 -20.17 -7.82
CA GLU A 98 -14.99 -18.86 -8.42
C GLU A 98 -13.51 -18.72 -8.81
N ILE A 99 -12.60 -19.05 -7.90
CA ILE A 99 -11.14 -18.98 -8.17
C ILE A 99 -10.77 -19.96 -9.29
N LYS A 100 -11.30 -21.18 -9.24
CA LYS A 100 -11.11 -22.21 -10.25
C LYS A 100 -11.59 -21.74 -11.63
N GLN A 101 -12.82 -21.23 -11.72
CA GLN A 101 -13.38 -20.74 -12.99
C GLN A 101 -12.53 -19.59 -13.56
N ARG A 102 -12.13 -18.63 -12.72
CA ARG A 102 -11.26 -17.52 -13.14
C ARG A 102 -9.91 -18.02 -13.68
N PHE A 103 -9.35 -19.06 -13.08
CA PHE A 103 -8.11 -19.66 -13.55
C PHE A 103 -8.28 -20.43 -14.87
N VAL A 104 -9.38 -21.17 -15.04
CA VAL A 104 -9.74 -21.82 -16.31
C VAL A 104 -9.94 -20.79 -17.43
N ASP A 105 -10.67 -19.71 -17.16
CA ASP A 105 -10.88 -18.61 -18.11
C ASP A 105 -9.54 -17.98 -18.53
N LEU A 106 -8.62 -17.80 -17.58
CA LEU A 106 -7.28 -17.28 -17.85
C LEU A 106 -6.50 -18.21 -18.81
N ARG A 107 -6.57 -19.53 -18.60
CA ARG A 107 -5.94 -20.52 -19.49
C ARG A 107 -6.52 -20.48 -20.89
N GLN A 108 -7.85 -20.33 -21.01
CA GLN A 108 -8.53 -20.23 -22.29
C GLN A 108 -8.14 -18.96 -23.04
N GLN A 109 -8.03 -17.82 -22.35
CA GLN A 109 -7.56 -16.57 -22.95
C GLN A 109 -6.12 -16.67 -23.43
N MET A 110 -5.23 -17.26 -22.62
CA MET A 110 -3.85 -17.54 -23.05
C MET A 110 -3.81 -18.44 -24.29
N GLN A 111 -4.67 -19.46 -24.36
CA GLN A 111 -4.80 -20.31 -25.54
C GLN A 111 -5.32 -19.52 -26.75
N ALA A 112 -6.27 -18.60 -26.57
CA ALA A 112 -6.80 -17.75 -27.63
C ALA A 112 -5.72 -16.81 -28.18
N ILE A 113 -4.95 -16.15 -27.31
CA ILE A 113 -3.82 -15.28 -27.68
C ILE A 113 -2.79 -16.09 -28.47
N ALA A 114 -2.36 -17.26 -27.97
CA ALA A 114 -1.37 -18.09 -28.66
C ALA A 114 -1.87 -18.61 -30.03
N ASN A 115 -3.17 -18.87 -30.16
CA ASN A 115 -3.79 -19.32 -31.41
C ASN A 115 -4.23 -18.18 -32.34
N ASN A 116 -4.04 -16.91 -31.94
CA ASN A 116 -4.51 -15.78 -32.71
C ASN A 116 -3.99 -15.84 -34.17
N PRO A 117 -4.87 -15.69 -35.19
CA PRO A 117 -4.50 -15.84 -36.60
C PRO A 117 -3.53 -14.77 -37.10
N LYS A 118 -3.35 -13.67 -36.35
CA LYS A 118 -2.34 -12.63 -36.61
C LYS A 118 -0.92 -13.11 -36.31
N ILE A 119 -0.75 -14.13 -35.47
CA ILE A 119 0.54 -14.75 -35.17
C ILE A 119 0.90 -15.77 -36.24
N ASP A 120 1.96 -15.50 -36.98
CA ASP A 120 2.56 -16.42 -37.94
C ASP A 120 3.52 -17.39 -37.23
N LYS A 121 2.98 -18.55 -36.88
CA LYS A 121 3.73 -19.62 -36.20
C LYS A 121 4.79 -20.27 -37.11
N SER A 122 4.75 -20.02 -38.42
CA SER A 122 5.73 -20.57 -39.36
C SER A 122 7.01 -19.75 -39.43
N ARG A 123 6.94 -18.45 -39.09
CA ARG A 123 8.12 -17.57 -38.97
C ARG A 123 9.09 -18.11 -37.93
N SER A 124 10.37 -17.85 -38.16
CA SER A 124 11.44 -18.07 -37.19
C SER A 124 11.89 -16.72 -36.64
N PHE A 125 12.48 -16.72 -35.44
CA PHE A 125 13.15 -15.54 -34.91
C PHE A 125 14.52 -15.37 -35.58
N ASP A 126 14.80 -14.19 -36.11
CA ASP A 126 16.14 -13.82 -36.56
C ASP A 126 17.05 -13.66 -35.34
N CYS A 127 18.16 -14.40 -35.31
CA CYS A 127 18.81 -14.85 -34.08
C CYS A 127 19.69 -13.82 -33.33
N CYS A 128 19.49 -12.51 -33.51
CA CYS A 128 20.58 -11.56 -33.20
C CYS A 128 20.35 -10.60 -32.03
N VAL A 129 19.13 -10.39 -31.53
CA VAL A 129 18.90 -9.47 -30.40
C VAL A 129 17.84 -10.03 -29.47
N ALA A 130 18.21 -10.26 -28.21
CA ALA A 130 17.30 -10.54 -27.11
C ALA A 130 17.68 -9.60 -25.97
N ASP A 131 16.69 -8.99 -25.35
CA ASP A 131 16.86 -8.00 -24.29
C ASP A 131 17.22 -8.66 -22.95
N ASN A 132 16.87 -9.94 -22.79
CA ASN A 132 17.14 -10.71 -21.58
C ASN A 132 17.31 -12.22 -21.84
N ALA A 133 17.76 -12.95 -20.81
CA ALA A 133 18.03 -14.38 -20.89
C ALA A 133 16.77 -15.23 -21.15
N PHE A 134 15.61 -14.82 -20.61
CA PHE A 134 14.35 -15.51 -20.86
C PHE A 134 13.98 -15.44 -22.33
N GLU A 135 14.01 -14.24 -22.92
CA GLU A 135 13.69 -14.02 -24.32
C GLU A 135 14.67 -14.76 -25.25
N PHE A 136 15.97 -14.73 -24.93
CA PHE A 136 16.98 -15.48 -25.67
C PHE A 136 16.68 -16.99 -25.69
N ASN A 137 16.40 -17.56 -24.52
CA ASN A 137 16.06 -18.98 -24.39
C ASN A 137 14.76 -19.33 -25.13
N PHE A 138 13.75 -18.47 -25.03
CA PHE A 138 12.49 -18.64 -25.75
C PHE A 138 12.71 -18.66 -27.26
N LYS A 139 13.43 -17.68 -27.82
CA LYS A 139 13.70 -17.57 -29.26
C LYS A 139 14.46 -18.79 -29.78
N GLN A 140 15.47 -19.25 -29.04
CA GLN A 140 16.21 -20.47 -29.40
C GLN A 140 15.29 -21.69 -29.43
N GLN A 141 14.52 -21.92 -28.35
CA GLN A 141 13.62 -23.07 -28.30
C GLN A 141 12.55 -22.99 -29.38
N TYR A 142 11.99 -21.81 -29.63
CA TYR A 142 10.96 -21.61 -30.64
C TYR A 142 11.41 -22.04 -32.04
N ASN A 143 12.64 -21.68 -32.40
CA ASN A 143 13.21 -22.06 -33.68
C ASN A 143 13.51 -23.57 -33.80
N LEU A 144 13.77 -24.25 -32.67
CA LEU A 144 13.97 -25.70 -32.61
C LEU A 144 12.67 -26.51 -32.66
N PHE A 145 11.52 -25.88 -32.41
CA PHE A 145 10.23 -26.56 -32.35
C PHE A 145 9.54 -26.60 -33.71
N SER A 146 8.78 -27.67 -33.93
CA SER A 146 7.93 -27.79 -35.11
C SER A 146 6.84 -26.70 -35.10
N PRO A 147 6.33 -26.26 -36.27
CA PRO A 147 5.23 -25.30 -36.33
C PRO A 147 4.00 -25.71 -35.50
N ALA A 148 3.73 -27.01 -35.38
CA ALA A 148 2.64 -27.54 -34.57
C ALA A 148 2.90 -27.37 -33.06
N ASP A 149 4.15 -27.54 -32.62
CA ASP A 149 4.51 -27.47 -31.20
C ASP A 149 4.77 -26.04 -30.71
N ARG A 150 5.07 -25.11 -31.62
CA ARG A 150 5.32 -23.68 -31.29
C ARG A 150 4.17 -23.02 -30.53
N VAL A 151 2.93 -23.47 -30.75
CA VAL A 151 1.77 -22.96 -29.99
C VAL A 151 1.88 -23.26 -28.49
N PHE A 152 2.39 -24.44 -28.12
CA PHE A 152 2.59 -24.79 -26.71
C PHE A 152 3.68 -23.92 -26.08
N LEU A 153 4.76 -23.68 -26.82
CA LEU A 153 5.83 -22.82 -26.35
C LEU A 153 5.35 -21.38 -26.16
N ILE A 154 4.58 -20.83 -27.11
CA ILE A 154 3.98 -19.49 -26.97
C ILE A 154 3.13 -19.41 -25.69
N ARG A 155 2.27 -20.40 -25.44
CA ARG A 155 1.45 -20.45 -24.22
C ARG A 155 2.33 -20.48 -22.97
N GLY A 156 3.35 -21.34 -22.92
CA GLY A 156 4.30 -21.40 -21.81
C GLY A 156 5.03 -20.07 -21.59
N GLY A 157 5.46 -19.39 -22.66
CA GLY A 157 6.10 -18.08 -22.57
C GLY A 157 5.19 -16.99 -22.02
N ILE A 158 3.93 -16.92 -22.49
CA ILE A 158 2.92 -15.99 -21.96
C ILE A 158 2.66 -16.28 -20.48
N TYR A 159 2.52 -17.56 -20.12
CA TYR A 159 2.31 -17.98 -18.74
C TYR A 159 3.47 -17.56 -17.83
N GLU A 160 4.72 -17.80 -18.22
CA GLU A 160 5.88 -17.41 -17.40
C GLU A 160 5.95 -15.90 -17.18
N ILE A 161 5.62 -15.09 -18.19
CA ILE A 161 5.54 -13.63 -18.03
C ILE A 161 4.45 -13.26 -17.02
N VAL A 162 3.22 -13.75 -17.18
CA VAL A 162 2.13 -13.43 -16.25
C VAL A 162 2.39 -13.97 -14.84
N ARG A 163 2.98 -15.16 -14.74
CA ARG A 163 3.38 -15.74 -13.47
C ARG A 163 4.38 -14.83 -12.76
N TYR A 164 5.44 -14.43 -13.45
CA TYR A 164 6.51 -13.61 -12.87
C TYR A 164 6.06 -12.20 -12.48
N PHE A 165 5.29 -11.53 -13.35
CA PHE A 165 4.91 -10.13 -13.14
C PHE A 165 3.62 -9.95 -12.35
N ILE A 166 2.73 -10.95 -12.32
CA ILE A 166 1.39 -10.82 -11.71
C ILE A 166 1.15 -11.90 -10.65
N LEU A 167 1.13 -13.17 -11.03
CA LEU A 167 0.60 -14.23 -10.15
C LEU A 167 1.50 -14.53 -8.94
N ASN A 168 2.82 -14.44 -9.12
CA ASN A 168 3.81 -14.68 -8.05
C ASN A 168 4.22 -13.42 -7.30
N ARG A 169 3.77 -12.23 -7.72
CA ARG A 169 4.09 -11.01 -6.98
C ARG A 169 3.15 -10.85 -5.78
N ASN A 170 3.74 -10.56 -4.62
CA ASN A 170 3.04 -10.07 -3.43
C ASN A 170 2.86 -8.55 -3.55
N ILE A 171 2.14 -8.12 -4.59
CA ILE A 171 1.96 -6.68 -4.89
C ILE A 171 0.90 -6.07 -3.97
N PHE A 172 1.30 -5.16 -3.10
CA PHE A 172 0.37 -4.20 -2.48
C PHE A 172 0.02 -3.06 -3.46
N GLY A 173 0.73 -3.05 -4.60
CA GLY A 173 0.55 -2.13 -5.72
C GLY A 173 1.04 -0.72 -5.39
N LEU A 174 2.01 -0.63 -4.47
CA LEU A 174 2.68 0.64 -4.21
C LEU A 174 3.74 0.96 -5.28
N ALA A 175 4.34 -0.08 -5.86
CA ALA A 175 5.20 0.07 -7.02
C ALA A 175 4.33 0.23 -8.27
N GLY A 176 4.11 1.48 -8.70
CA GLY A 176 3.69 1.74 -10.07
C GLY A 176 4.79 1.34 -11.06
N SER A 177 4.41 1.17 -12.33
CA SER A 177 5.24 0.72 -13.44
C SER A 177 6.46 1.59 -13.64
N PHE A 178 7.57 1.31 -12.96
CA PHE A 178 8.75 2.15 -13.04
C PHE A 178 10.02 1.32 -13.08
N SER A 179 10.83 1.64 -14.09
CA SER A 179 12.01 0.91 -14.51
C SER A 179 12.99 0.60 -13.37
N PRO A 180 13.63 -0.58 -13.39
CA PRO A 180 14.52 -1.10 -12.35
C PRO A 180 15.86 -0.36 -12.19
N LEU A 181 16.03 0.81 -12.83
CA LEU A 181 17.31 1.51 -12.90
C LEU A 181 17.60 2.43 -11.70
N ARG A 182 16.71 2.53 -10.72
CA ARG A 182 16.97 3.25 -9.45
C ARG A 182 16.39 2.46 -8.27
N CYS A 183 17.13 2.37 -7.17
CA CYS A 183 16.59 1.93 -5.88
C CYS A 183 15.41 2.84 -5.52
N ASN A 184 14.18 2.40 -5.85
CA ASN A 184 12.98 3.15 -5.57
C ASN A 184 12.46 2.72 -4.18
N PRO A 185 12.36 3.66 -3.22
CA PRO A 185 11.77 3.38 -1.92
C PRO A 185 10.39 2.71 -1.98
N GLU A 186 9.61 2.95 -3.04
CA GLU A 186 8.29 2.32 -3.24
C GLU A 186 8.40 0.82 -3.53
N THR A 187 9.39 0.39 -4.31
CA THR A 187 9.66 -1.04 -4.59
C THR A 187 10.19 -1.75 -3.34
N GLU A 188 11.06 -1.09 -2.57
CA GLU A 188 11.53 -1.60 -1.29
C GLU A 188 10.38 -1.70 -0.28
N LEU A 189 9.48 -0.72 -0.25
CA LEU A 189 8.28 -0.73 0.59
C LEU A 189 7.30 -1.83 0.18
N ASP A 190 7.01 -2.00 -1.11
CA ASP A 190 6.12 -3.06 -1.61
C ASP A 190 6.69 -4.44 -1.26
N ARG A 191 8.02 -4.64 -1.41
CA ARG A 191 8.70 -5.86 -0.96
C ARG A 191 8.59 -6.06 0.55
N ALA A 192 8.87 -5.01 1.35
CA ALA A 192 8.79 -5.09 2.80
C ALA A 192 7.35 -5.39 3.29
N LEU A 193 6.34 -4.88 2.60
CA LEU A 193 4.94 -5.23 2.86
C LEU A 193 4.64 -6.67 2.46
N GLY A 194 5.20 -7.16 1.34
CA GLY A 194 5.18 -8.57 0.95
C GLY A 194 5.73 -9.47 2.05
N ASP A 195 6.94 -9.19 2.51
CA ASP A 195 7.58 -9.91 3.61
C ASP A 195 6.73 -9.85 4.89
N PHE A 196 6.16 -8.67 5.20
CA PHE A 196 5.29 -8.50 6.36
C PHE A 196 4.01 -9.35 6.26
N GLU A 197 3.39 -9.46 5.07
CA GLU A 197 2.25 -10.33 4.84
C GLU A 197 2.59 -11.79 5.09
N ASP A 198 3.73 -12.25 4.59
CA ASP A 198 4.21 -13.61 4.78
C ASP A 198 4.43 -13.89 6.29
N HIS A 199 4.95 -12.91 7.03
CA HIS A 199 5.07 -12.98 8.49
C HIS A 199 3.71 -13.00 9.21
N LEU A 200 2.72 -12.24 8.75
CA LEU A 200 1.36 -12.26 9.30
C LEU A 200 0.68 -13.62 9.05
N ARG A 201 0.83 -14.16 7.83
CA ARG A 201 0.33 -15.49 7.45
C ARG A 201 0.98 -16.59 8.29
N ALA A 202 2.28 -16.49 8.57
CA ALA A 202 2.98 -17.44 9.43
C ALA A 202 2.48 -17.41 10.89
N LYS A 203 2.01 -16.25 11.37
CA LYS A 203 1.55 -16.05 12.76
C LYS A 203 0.03 -16.16 12.97
N LYS A 204 -0.72 -16.67 11.99
CA LYS A 204 -2.20 -16.77 12.00
C LYS A 204 -2.91 -15.41 12.18
N GLY A 205 -2.27 -14.31 11.75
CA GLY A 205 -2.90 -12.99 11.74
C GLY A 205 -3.81 -12.80 10.52
N ALA A 206 -4.84 -11.96 10.66
CA ALA A 206 -5.68 -11.55 9.53
C ALA A 206 -4.84 -10.85 8.45
N VAL A 207 -5.04 -11.22 7.19
CA VAL A 207 -4.36 -10.64 6.04
C VAL A 207 -5.07 -9.33 5.66
N CYS A 208 -4.36 -8.20 5.73
CA CYS A 208 -4.89 -6.88 5.34
C CYS A 208 -4.92 -6.74 3.80
N THR A 209 -5.93 -7.30 3.13
CA THR A 209 -6.07 -7.21 1.66
C THR A 209 -7.20 -6.30 1.18
N GLU A 210 -8.12 -5.86 2.05
CA GLU A 210 -9.33 -5.15 1.60
C GLU A 210 -9.28 -3.61 1.70
N THR A 211 -8.30 -3.02 2.38
CA THR A 211 -8.39 -1.59 2.77
C THR A 211 -7.47 -0.62 2.06
N LEU A 212 -6.56 -1.09 1.23
CA LEU A 212 -5.91 -0.19 0.29
C LEU A 212 -6.85 -0.10 -0.91
N ASN A 213 -7.36 1.10 -1.21
CA ASN A 213 -7.96 1.39 -2.52
C ASN A 213 -7.14 0.63 -3.56
N PRO A 214 -7.76 -0.18 -4.44
CA PRO A 214 -7.03 -1.05 -5.33
C PRO A 214 -5.98 -0.18 -5.98
N ALA A 215 -4.72 -0.46 -5.62
CA ALA A 215 -3.59 0.20 -6.22
C ALA A 215 -3.79 0.19 -7.74
N PRO A 216 -3.31 1.21 -8.46
CA PRO A 216 -3.41 1.24 -9.90
C PRO A 216 -3.06 -0.14 -10.43
N ARG A 217 -3.98 -0.76 -11.20
CA ARG A 217 -3.80 -2.12 -11.74
C ARG A 217 -2.61 -2.08 -12.68
N ASP A 218 -1.42 -2.22 -12.12
CA ASP A 218 -0.23 -2.16 -12.90
C ASP A 218 -0.01 -3.51 -13.56
N ILE A 219 -0.53 -3.57 -14.78
CA ILE A 219 -0.38 -4.70 -15.69
C ILE A 219 0.56 -4.35 -16.84
N SER A 220 1.19 -3.16 -16.83
CA SER A 220 1.90 -2.68 -18.01
C SER A 220 3.17 -3.48 -18.28
N GLU A 221 3.93 -3.86 -17.24
CA GLU A 221 5.13 -4.69 -17.42
C GLU A 221 4.78 -6.03 -18.09
N ALA A 222 3.82 -6.76 -17.54
CA ALA A 222 3.39 -8.05 -18.09
C ALA A 222 2.86 -7.91 -19.53
N ARG A 223 2.05 -6.87 -19.78
CA ARG A 223 1.48 -6.57 -21.10
C ARG A 223 2.59 -6.27 -22.11
N ASP A 224 3.53 -5.41 -21.75
CA ASP A 224 4.60 -4.95 -22.64
C ASP A 224 5.58 -6.07 -22.95
N GLU A 225 5.88 -6.94 -21.98
CA GLU A 225 6.70 -8.14 -22.18
C GLU A 225 6.00 -9.18 -23.07
N ILE A 226 4.71 -9.45 -22.86
CA ILE A 226 3.94 -10.33 -23.77
C ILE A 226 3.93 -9.74 -25.18
N TRP A 227 3.69 -8.43 -25.30
CA TRP A 227 3.70 -7.75 -26.58
C TRP A 227 5.07 -7.85 -27.26
N HIS A 228 6.16 -7.63 -26.52
CA HIS A 228 7.52 -7.75 -27.03
C HIS A 228 7.81 -9.17 -27.52
N LEU A 229 7.40 -10.19 -26.76
CA LEU A 229 7.56 -11.60 -27.11
C LEU A 229 6.85 -11.96 -28.43
N LEU A 230 5.60 -11.47 -28.61
CA LEU A 230 4.74 -11.89 -29.71
C LEU A 230 4.88 -11.01 -30.97
N ARG A 231 5.27 -9.73 -30.82
CA ARG A 231 5.35 -8.77 -31.91
C ARG A 231 6.18 -9.25 -33.11
N PRO A 232 7.36 -9.87 -32.94
CA PRO A 232 8.16 -10.36 -34.08
C PRO A 232 7.45 -11.45 -34.89
N LEU A 233 6.49 -12.16 -34.29
CA LEU A 233 5.72 -13.23 -34.92
C LEU A 233 4.47 -12.73 -35.64
N LEU A 234 4.13 -11.43 -35.54
CA LEU A 234 2.94 -10.89 -36.19
C LEU A 234 3.11 -10.80 -37.70
N LYS A 235 2.04 -11.12 -38.44
CA LYS A 235 1.97 -10.93 -39.89
C LYS A 235 2.09 -9.43 -40.24
N PRO A 236 2.89 -9.06 -41.25
CA PRO A 236 3.09 -7.67 -41.63
C PRO A 236 1.79 -7.04 -42.13
N GLY A 237 1.59 -5.76 -41.83
CA GLY A 237 0.43 -4.99 -42.30
C GLY A 237 -0.91 -5.30 -41.59
N GLN A 238 -0.90 -6.10 -40.52
CA GLN A 238 -2.09 -6.33 -39.69
C GLN A 238 -2.31 -5.18 -38.70
N GLU A 239 -3.58 -4.82 -38.47
CA GLU A 239 -3.94 -3.94 -37.36
C GLU A 239 -3.80 -4.69 -36.03
N THR A 240 -3.09 -4.10 -35.08
CA THR A 240 -2.73 -4.75 -33.81
C THR A 240 -3.41 -4.19 -32.58
N SER A 241 -4.25 -3.16 -32.74
CA SER A 241 -5.02 -2.50 -31.67
C SER A 241 -5.85 -3.52 -30.86
N ASP A 242 -6.69 -4.31 -31.55
CA ASP A 242 -7.52 -5.32 -30.91
C ASP A 242 -6.71 -6.41 -30.22
N PHE A 243 -5.58 -6.81 -30.83
CA PHE A 243 -4.74 -7.86 -30.26
C PHE A 243 -4.03 -7.36 -28.99
N MET A 244 -3.62 -6.09 -28.96
CA MET A 244 -3.10 -5.47 -27.75
C MET A 244 -4.19 -5.32 -26.68
N ALA A 245 -5.43 -5.01 -27.07
CA ALA A 245 -6.56 -4.98 -26.14
C ALA A 245 -6.85 -6.37 -25.52
N GLU A 246 -6.75 -7.45 -26.31
CA GLU A 246 -6.84 -8.83 -25.81
C GLU A 246 -5.75 -9.12 -24.76
N ILE A 247 -4.50 -8.73 -25.02
CA ILE A 247 -3.39 -8.90 -24.06
C ILE A 247 -3.64 -8.08 -22.78
N CYS A 248 -4.08 -6.83 -22.90
CA CYS A 248 -4.46 -6.00 -21.75
C CYS A 248 -5.53 -6.67 -20.89
N GLN A 249 -6.60 -7.17 -21.52
CA GLN A 249 -7.70 -7.82 -20.82
C GLN A 249 -7.24 -9.11 -20.13
N PHE A 250 -6.38 -9.89 -20.78
CA PHE A 250 -5.77 -11.08 -20.21
C PHE A 250 -4.94 -10.76 -18.95
N CYS A 251 -4.06 -9.75 -19.00
CA CYS A 251 -3.29 -9.32 -17.82
C CYS A 251 -4.20 -8.77 -16.71
N ALA A 252 -5.25 -8.04 -17.05
CA ALA A 252 -6.23 -7.55 -16.07
C ALA A 252 -6.98 -8.70 -15.37
N ASN A 253 -7.30 -9.77 -16.09
CA ASN A 253 -7.94 -10.96 -15.55
C ASN A 253 -6.97 -11.76 -14.65
N ALA A 254 -5.71 -11.88 -15.04
CA ALA A 254 -4.67 -12.48 -14.18
C ALA A 254 -4.51 -11.72 -12.86
N PHE A 255 -4.49 -10.38 -12.93
CA PHE A 255 -4.40 -9.54 -11.74
C PHE A 255 -5.64 -9.70 -10.85
N THR A 256 -6.83 -9.77 -11.45
CA THR A 256 -8.07 -10.03 -10.73
C THR A 256 -8.05 -11.38 -10.01
N LEU A 257 -7.59 -12.44 -10.69
CA LEU A 257 -7.41 -13.76 -10.08
C LEU A 257 -6.44 -13.70 -8.88
N ARG A 258 -5.31 -12.99 -9.02
CA ARG A 258 -4.35 -12.81 -7.94
C ARG A 258 -4.98 -12.10 -6.73
N LEU A 259 -5.76 -11.04 -6.95
CA LEU A 259 -6.47 -10.36 -5.87
C LEU A 259 -7.47 -11.28 -5.17
N LEU A 260 -8.32 -11.98 -5.93
CA LEU A 260 -9.31 -12.90 -5.36
C LEU A 260 -8.64 -14.01 -4.53
N SER A 261 -7.55 -14.58 -5.03
CA SER A 261 -6.77 -15.60 -4.31
C SER A 261 -6.20 -15.11 -2.98
N ARG A 262 -5.94 -13.80 -2.85
CA ARG A 262 -5.40 -13.18 -1.61
C ARG A 262 -6.49 -12.69 -0.67
N GLN A 263 -7.68 -12.40 -1.19
CA GLN A 263 -8.85 -12.03 -0.39
C GLN A 263 -9.52 -13.25 0.26
N SER A 264 -9.29 -14.45 -0.28
CA SER A 264 -9.76 -15.68 0.34
C SER A 264 -9.07 -15.96 1.68
N GLU A 265 -9.80 -16.60 2.60
CA GLU A 265 -9.26 -17.14 3.86
C GLU A 265 -8.27 -18.29 3.62
N ASP A 266 -8.56 -19.12 2.61
CA ASP A 266 -7.69 -20.21 2.20
C ASP A 266 -6.49 -19.72 1.37
N GLN A 267 -5.37 -20.42 1.45
CA GLN A 267 -4.16 -20.12 0.69
C GLN A 267 -4.22 -20.82 -0.68
N TYR A 268 -4.15 -20.03 -1.75
CA TYR A 268 -4.05 -20.55 -3.11
C TYR A 268 -2.69 -20.23 -3.68
N GLU A 269 -2.07 -21.21 -4.33
CA GLU A 269 -0.84 -21.02 -5.07
C GLU A 269 -0.91 -21.66 -6.44
N ILE A 270 -0.02 -21.19 -7.31
CA ILE A 270 0.14 -21.75 -8.64
C ILE A 270 1.52 -22.39 -8.72
N GLU A 271 1.57 -23.72 -8.63
CA GLU A 271 2.83 -24.46 -8.73
C GLU A 271 3.13 -24.81 -10.18
N THR A 272 4.36 -24.52 -10.62
CA THR A 272 4.84 -24.84 -11.96
C THR A 272 5.78 -26.04 -11.88
N PRO A 273 5.45 -27.18 -12.52
CA PRO A 273 6.38 -28.29 -12.64
C PRO A 273 7.65 -27.89 -13.37
N GLU A 274 8.80 -28.35 -12.87
CA GLU A 274 10.11 -28.01 -13.44
C GLU A 274 10.40 -28.81 -14.73
N PRO A 275 11.01 -28.19 -15.75
CA PRO A 275 11.57 -28.90 -16.89
C PRO A 275 12.55 -29.99 -16.46
N GLY A 276 12.38 -31.20 -16.99
CA GLY A 276 13.18 -32.37 -16.64
C GLY A 276 12.66 -33.16 -15.44
N GLY A 277 11.69 -32.64 -14.69
CA GLY A 277 11.02 -33.37 -13.62
C GLY A 277 10.19 -34.54 -14.16
N GLU A 278 10.10 -35.61 -13.38
CA GLU A 278 9.19 -36.73 -13.64
C GLU A 278 7.84 -36.46 -12.99
N HIS A 279 6.75 -36.58 -13.76
CA HIS A 279 5.40 -36.49 -13.21
C HIS A 279 4.83 -37.89 -12.97
N ASP A 280 4.00 -38.01 -11.93
CA ASP A 280 3.28 -39.23 -11.61
C ASP A 280 1.83 -39.08 -12.11
N PRO A 281 1.43 -39.83 -13.16
CA PRO A 281 0.07 -39.75 -13.71
C PRO A 281 -1.03 -40.08 -12.69
N SER A 282 -0.70 -40.84 -11.63
CA SER A 282 -1.68 -41.25 -10.62
C SER A 282 -2.05 -40.13 -9.64
N LYS A 283 -1.23 -39.08 -9.52
CA LYS A 283 -1.47 -37.96 -8.61
C LYS A 283 -2.49 -36.95 -9.11
N GLY A 284 -2.75 -36.91 -10.42
CA GLY A 284 -3.67 -35.96 -11.04
C GLY A 284 -3.23 -34.49 -10.93
N SER A 285 -1.98 -34.19 -10.54
CA SER A 285 -1.45 -32.83 -10.43
C SER A 285 -1.00 -32.25 -11.77
N VAL A 286 -0.90 -33.08 -12.81
CA VAL A 286 -0.37 -32.73 -14.12
C VAL A 286 -1.27 -33.34 -15.21
N GLU A 287 -1.60 -32.53 -16.20
CA GLU A 287 -2.27 -32.90 -17.44
C GLU A 287 -1.28 -32.73 -18.61
N VAL A 288 -1.06 -33.82 -19.36
CA VAL A 288 -0.20 -33.82 -20.54
C VAL A 288 -0.97 -33.30 -21.75
N CYS A 289 -0.61 -32.11 -22.24
CA CYS A 289 -1.27 -31.49 -23.40
C CYS A 289 -0.57 -31.81 -24.74
N GLY A 290 0.65 -32.35 -24.70
CA GLY A 290 1.41 -32.65 -25.91
C GLY A 290 2.71 -33.40 -25.64
N VAL A 291 3.27 -33.98 -26.70
CA VAL A 291 4.57 -34.68 -26.70
C VAL A 291 5.50 -33.95 -27.65
N ARG A 292 6.62 -33.45 -27.13
CA ARG A 292 7.60 -32.72 -27.94
C ARG A 292 8.17 -33.62 -29.04
N GLY A 293 7.99 -33.22 -30.30
CA GLY A 293 8.47 -33.97 -31.47
C GLY A 293 7.57 -35.14 -31.88
N GLY A 294 6.44 -35.36 -31.19
CA GLY A 294 5.57 -36.52 -31.42
C GLY A 294 6.14 -37.84 -30.90
N GLY A 295 5.32 -38.91 -30.95
CA GLY A 295 5.71 -40.25 -30.51
C GLY A 295 5.15 -40.65 -29.14
N ASP A 296 5.77 -41.65 -28.52
CA ASP A 296 5.31 -42.23 -27.25
C ASP A 296 5.52 -41.26 -26.08
N ILE A 297 4.50 -41.16 -25.23
CA ILE A 297 4.48 -40.34 -24.02
C ILE A 297 5.53 -40.86 -23.02
N THR A 298 6.37 -39.96 -22.51
CA THR A 298 7.20 -40.19 -21.31
C THR A 298 6.61 -39.46 -20.11
N ASN A 299 7.08 -39.82 -18.92
CA ASN A 299 6.75 -39.09 -17.69
C ASN A 299 7.63 -37.84 -17.48
N ILE A 300 8.58 -37.56 -18.38
CA ILE A 300 9.54 -36.47 -18.22
C ILE A 300 8.97 -35.19 -18.82
N ILE A 301 8.77 -34.18 -17.98
CA ILE A 301 8.31 -32.86 -18.39
C ILE A 301 9.38 -32.21 -19.27
N SER A 302 9.00 -31.77 -20.47
CA SER A 302 9.86 -30.91 -21.28
C SER A 302 9.76 -29.46 -20.84
N PHE A 303 8.53 -28.95 -20.69
CA PHE A 303 8.24 -27.61 -20.14
C PHE A 303 6.76 -27.51 -19.75
N SER A 304 6.45 -26.51 -18.94
CA SER A 304 5.10 -26.21 -18.48
C SER A 304 4.44 -25.16 -19.38
N ILE A 305 3.19 -25.44 -19.77
CA ILE A 305 2.30 -24.51 -20.48
C ILE A 305 1.59 -23.59 -19.48
N CYS A 306 1.18 -24.16 -18.35
CA CYS A 306 0.53 -23.46 -17.24
C CYS A 306 0.74 -24.28 -15.95
N GLY A 307 0.90 -23.62 -14.80
CA GLY A 307 0.99 -24.29 -13.51
C GLY A 307 -0.33 -24.90 -13.03
N ALA A 308 -0.26 -25.69 -11.98
CA ALA A 308 -1.41 -26.24 -11.26
C ALA A 308 -1.95 -25.18 -10.30
N LEU A 309 -3.26 -25.08 -10.13
CA LEU A 309 -3.86 -24.30 -9.04
C LEU A 309 -4.04 -25.22 -7.85
N LEU A 310 -3.38 -24.89 -6.74
CA LEU A 310 -3.49 -25.60 -5.49
C LEU A 310 -4.18 -24.74 -4.45
N LYS A 311 -4.94 -25.40 -3.59
CA LYS A 311 -5.49 -24.85 -2.36
C LYS A 311 -4.81 -25.55 -1.19
N TYR A 312 -4.23 -24.77 -0.28
CA TYR A 312 -3.65 -25.25 0.96
C TYR A 312 -4.61 -24.97 2.09
N THR A 313 -5.13 -26.05 2.68
CA THR A 313 -5.92 -25.98 3.91
C THR A 313 -4.98 -26.21 5.10
N LYS A 314 -4.81 -25.19 5.95
CA LYS A 314 -4.05 -25.31 7.19
C LYS A 314 -4.95 -25.91 8.27
N ASN A 315 -4.81 -27.20 8.54
CA ASN A 315 -5.31 -27.81 9.77
C ASN A 315 -4.23 -27.69 10.86
N GLU A 316 -4.63 -27.67 12.14
CA GLU A 316 -3.77 -27.32 13.29
C GLU A 316 -2.43 -28.06 13.37
N ASN A 317 -2.29 -29.22 12.73
CA ASN A 317 -1.08 -30.04 12.73
C ASN A 317 -0.59 -30.53 11.34
N ASN A 318 -1.27 -30.19 10.23
CA ASN A 318 -0.87 -30.62 8.88
C ASN A 318 -1.38 -29.64 7.81
N GLU A 319 -0.52 -29.30 6.86
CA GLU A 319 -0.87 -28.57 5.65
C GLU A 319 -1.25 -29.59 4.57
N ALA A 320 -2.54 -29.66 4.25
CA ALA A 320 -3.04 -30.51 3.18
C ALA A 320 -3.24 -29.65 1.93
N SER A 321 -2.59 -30.01 0.83
CA SER A 321 -2.83 -29.39 -0.47
C SER A 321 -3.87 -30.17 -1.27
N CYS A 322 -4.76 -29.45 -1.93
CA CYS A 322 -5.74 -29.97 -2.86
C CYS A 322 -5.48 -29.34 -4.23
N VAL A 323 -5.31 -30.17 -5.25
CA VAL A 323 -5.20 -29.70 -6.64
C VAL A 323 -6.61 -29.35 -7.12
N LEU A 324 -6.84 -28.08 -7.39
CA LEU A 324 -8.11 -27.61 -7.96
C LEU A 324 -8.10 -27.70 -9.48
N GLU A 325 -6.96 -27.41 -10.09
CA GLU A 325 -6.71 -27.53 -11.54
C GLU A 325 -5.30 -28.08 -11.78
N PRO A 326 -5.12 -29.13 -12.60
CA PRO A 326 -3.81 -29.74 -12.86
C PRO A 326 -2.92 -28.81 -13.69
N ALA A 327 -1.60 -28.90 -13.53
CA ALA A 327 -0.67 -28.18 -14.40
C ALA A 327 -0.75 -28.71 -15.83
N HIS A 328 -0.68 -27.84 -16.83
CA HIS A 328 -0.63 -28.25 -18.24
C HIS A 328 0.81 -28.32 -18.68
N VAL A 329 1.27 -29.47 -19.17
CA VAL A 329 2.68 -29.68 -19.56
C VAL A 329 2.82 -30.27 -20.96
N VAL A 330 3.99 -30.07 -21.56
CA VAL A 330 4.48 -30.86 -22.69
C VAL A 330 5.56 -31.80 -22.19
N VAL A 331 5.46 -33.08 -22.52
CA VAL A 331 6.44 -34.11 -22.13
C VAL A 331 7.42 -34.41 -23.26
N ARG A 332 8.53 -35.07 -22.94
CA ARG A 332 9.48 -35.57 -23.94
C ARG A 332 8.92 -36.82 -24.64
N ALA A 333 9.27 -36.99 -25.91
CA ALA A 333 9.15 -38.28 -26.58
C ALA A 333 10.18 -39.27 -26.01
N LYS A 334 9.88 -40.56 -26.08
CA LYS A 334 10.82 -41.65 -25.73
C LYS A 334 12.08 -41.66 -26.59
#